data_AF-A0AAN7X028-F1
#
_entry.id   AF-A0AAN7X028-F1
#
_cell.length_a   1.000
_cell.length_b   1.000
_cell.length_c   1.000
_cell.angle_alpha   90.00
_cell.angle_beta   90.00
_cell.angle_gamma   90.00
#
_symmetry.space_group_name_H-M   'P 1'
#
loop_
_entity.id
_entity.type
_entity.pdbx_description
1 polymer ?
#
loop_
_entity_poly.entity_id
_entity_poly.type
_entity_poly.pdbx_seq_one_letter_code
_entity_poly.pdbx_strand_id
1 'polypeptide(L)'
;MSPKLNTYWLSAVMLCALLLCALGAPVGDSPTDSPEAGDTSGEEEVEPNDLLNNSEVWDLILGATKRHENEFENEFHNQVKYEFLDEYKISSLPERCPYTNFTKEDCLKRLVQGVQIYTVLLRHVEKEYPNSLICAEVKSNSGRLINVIKHKMKNPEQVTALTSSQEVQLLKDLDNPNTFHRKMTAHNILRQLHYFLLKGKRAIAKRERSRGSTAKEGLGIFQIL
;
A
#
# COMPACT_ATOMS: atom_id res chain seq x y z
N MET A 1 40.12 24.47 26.73
CA MET A 1 39.88 25.92 26.94
C MET A 1 38.62 26.31 26.16
N SER A 2 37.88 27.32 26.62
CA SER A 2 36.43 27.47 26.43
C SER A 2 35.94 27.77 24.99
N PRO A 3 34.65 27.53 24.68
CA PRO A 3 34.11 27.49 23.32
C PRO A 3 33.51 28.84 22.85
N LYS A 4 33.07 28.90 21.59
CA LYS A 4 32.17 29.95 21.07
C LYS A 4 30.83 29.35 20.67
N LEU A 5 29.82 29.50 21.54
CA LEU A 5 28.42 29.42 21.13
C LEU A 5 28.02 30.73 20.43
N ASN A 6 27.05 30.64 19.53
CA ASN A 6 26.33 31.78 18.95
C ASN A 6 24.83 31.42 18.99
N THR A 7 24.14 31.72 20.10
CA THR A 7 23.27 32.91 20.23
C THR A 7 22.14 32.88 19.19
N TYR A 8 21.08 32.13 19.46
CA TYR A 8 19.81 32.67 20.00
C TYR A 8 19.21 33.81 19.17
N TRP A 9 18.25 33.45 18.31
CA TRP A 9 17.20 34.37 17.86
C TRP A 9 15.93 34.11 18.67
N LEU A 10 15.71 34.97 19.68
CA LEU A 10 14.44 35.09 20.41
C LEU A 10 13.90 36.49 20.13
N SER A 11 12.74 36.57 19.48
CA SER A 11 11.98 37.82 19.32
C SER A 11 10.51 37.59 19.70
N ALA A 12 10.13 38.15 20.85
CA ALA A 12 8.88 37.94 21.56
C ALA A 12 7.74 38.92 21.18
N VAL A 13 6.49 38.60 21.60
CA VAL A 13 5.39 39.50 22.10
C VAL A 13 4.73 40.48 21.10
N MET A 14 3.42 40.82 21.10
CA MET A 14 2.16 40.43 21.84
C MET A 14 1.25 39.52 20.96
N LEU A 15 0.06 38.97 21.29
CA LEU A 15 -1.00 39.10 22.33
C LEU A 15 -2.18 40.08 22.07
N CYS A 16 -3.33 39.54 21.63
CA CYS A 16 -4.72 40.03 21.82
C CYS A 16 -5.66 38.86 21.41
N ALA A 17 -6.55 38.22 22.18
CA ALA A 17 -7.40 38.55 23.34
C ALA A 17 -8.91 38.57 22.97
N LEU A 18 -9.55 37.41 23.20
CA LEU A 18 -10.93 37.22 23.71
C LEU A 18 -12.16 37.41 22.80
N LEU A 19 -13.24 36.77 23.28
CA LEU A 19 -14.63 36.71 22.79
C LEU A 19 -14.82 35.77 21.58
N LEU A 20 -15.74 34.80 21.60
CA LEU A 20 -17.02 34.74 22.34
C LEU A 20 -17.21 33.47 23.17
N CYS A 21 -17.54 33.64 24.46
CA CYS A 21 -18.35 32.68 25.19
C CYS A 21 -19.83 33.04 24.97
N ALA A 22 -20.67 32.07 24.65
CA ALA A 22 -22.13 32.20 24.71
C ALA A 22 -22.72 30.90 25.27
N LEU A 23 -22.77 30.83 26.60
CA LEU A 23 -23.53 29.83 27.34
C LEU A 23 -24.80 30.52 27.85
N GLY A 24 -25.96 29.98 27.50
CA GLY A 24 -27.26 30.51 27.88
C GLY A 24 -28.32 29.42 27.90
N ALA A 25 -28.55 28.84 29.08
CA ALA A 25 -29.74 28.03 29.41
C ALA A 25 -30.85 28.98 29.95
N PRO A 26 -32.13 28.58 30.15
CA PRO A 26 -32.50 27.39 30.93
C PRO A 26 -33.76 26.57 30.50
N VAL A 27 -33.77 25.33 31.01
CA VAL A 27 -34.88 24.50 31.55
C VAL A 27 -36.34 24.87 31.25
N GLY A 28 -37.10 23.84 30.85
CA GLY A 28 -38.54 23.73 31.09
C GLY A 28 -38.96 22.25 31.25
N ASP A 29 -39.16 21.81 32.50
CA ASP A 29 -39.89 20.56 32.82
C ASP A 29 -41.41 20.82 32.64
N SER A 30 -42.33 19.89 32.37
CA SER A 30 -42.52 18.52 32.89
C SER A 30 -43.68 17.82 32.08
N PRO A 31 -44.40 16.75 32.51
CA PRO A 31 -44.42 15.49 31.75
C PRO A 31 -45.81 14.98 31.28
N THR A 32 -45.83 14.05 30.32
CA THR A 32 -46.99 13.14 30.09
C THR A 32 -46.52 11.75 29.68
N ASP A 33 -47.10 10.72 30.31
CA ASP A 33 -46.80 9.30 30.08
C ASP A 33 -47.34 8.74 28.76
N SER A 34 -46.60 7.76 28.20
CA SER A 34 -47.09 6.41 27.78
C SER A 34 -46.38 5.88 26.53
N PRO A 35 -46.24 4.55 26.37
CA PRO A 35 -45.22 3.96 25.51
C PRO A 35 -45.76 3.47 24.17
N GLU A 36 -44.89 3.42 23.16
CA GLU A 36 -45.11 2.53 22.01
C GLU A 36 -43.82 1.79 21.66
N ALA A 37 -43.96 0.49 21.38
CA ALA A 37 -42.84 -0.41 21.20
C ALA A 37 -42.17 -0.18 19.83
N GLY A 38 -40.89 0.18 19.87
CA GLY A 38 -40.02 0.15 18.71
C GLY A 38 -38.82 -0.73 19.02
N ASP A 39 -38.96 -2.04 18.76
CA ASP A 39 -37.82 -2.96 18.74
C ASP A 39 -36.89 -2.55 17.59
N THR A 40 -35.98 -1.61 17.86
CA THR A 40 -34.86 -1.33 16.97
C THR A 40 -33.91 -2.51 17.06
N SER A 41 -34.23 -3.54 16.28
CA SER A 41 -33.39 -4.69 16.01
C SER A 41 -31.97 -4.18 15.74
N GLY A 42 -31.06 -4.52 16.66
CA GLY A 42 -29.63 -4.29 16.50
C GLY A 42 -29.08 -5.25 15.45
N GLU A 43 -29.52 -5.09 14.20
CA GLU A 43 -28.74 -5.52 13.06
C GLU A 43 -27.48 -4.67 13.08
N GLU A 44 -26.42 -5.20 13.71
CA GLU A 44 -25.08 -4.78 13.35
C GLU A 44 -24.97 -4.93 11.83
N GLU A 45 -24.97 -3.81 11.12
CA GLU A 45 -24.58 -3.79 9.72
C GLU A 45 -23.20 -4.45 9.65
N VAL A 46 -23.16 -5.69 9.16
CA VAL A 46 -21.91 -6.41 8.93
C VAL A 46 -21.19 -5.68 7.81
N GLU A 47 -20.39 -4.70 8.22
CA GLU A 47 -19.67 -3.76 7.38
C GLU A 47 -19.07 -4.50 6.17
N PRO A 48 -19.36 -4.09 4.92
CA PRO A 48 -19.11 -4.92 3.73
C PRO A 48 -17.66 -5.39 3.58
N ASN A 49 -17.35 -6.57 4.14
CA ASN A 49 -16.03 -7.21 4.23
C ASN A 49 -14.83 -6.28 3.98
N ASP A 50 -14.53 -5.41 4.96
CA ASP A 50 -13.47 -4.39 4.95
C ASP A 50 -12.01 -4.93 4.88
N LEU A 51 -11.85 -6.14 4.36
CA LEU A 51 -10.59 -6.85 4.21
C LEU A 51 -9.80 -6.31 3.00
N LEU A 52 -8.55 -5.92 3.24
CA LEU A 52 -7.67 -5.38 2.19
C LEU A 52 -7.50 -6.34 1.02
N ASN A 53 -7.50 -7.65 1.28
CA ASN A 53 -7.35 -8.65 0.22
C ASN A 53 -8.56 -8.76 -0.72
N ASN A 54 -9.74 -8.22 -0.34
CA ASN A 54 -10.94 -8.23 -1.18
C ASN A 54 -11.04 -7.01 -2.11
N SER A 55 -10.16 -6.01 -1.98
CA SER A 55 -10.24 -4.79 -2.80
C SER A 55 -9.98 -5.08 -4.29
N GLU A 56 -10.94 -4.69 -5.13
CA GLU A 56 -10.92 -4.86 -6.59
C GLU A 56 -9.64 -4.34 -7.27
N VAL A 57 -8.98 -3.34 -6.68
CA VAL A 57 -7.73 -2.77 -7.21
C VAL A 57 -6.62 -3.82 -7.32
N TRP A 58 -6.63 -4.85 -6.47
CA TRP A 58 -5.75 -6.00 -6.62
C TRP A 58 -6.02 -6.78 -7.91
N ASP A 59 -7.29 -6.97 -8.26
CA ASP A 59 -7.69 -7.83 -9.36
C ASP A 59 -7.55 -7.13 -10.71
N LEU A 60 -7.69 -5.80 -10.75
CA LEU A 60 -7.27 -4.97 -11.88
C LEU A 60 -5.76 -5.13 -12.15
N ILE A 61 -4.91 -4.87 -11.16
CA ILE A 61 -3.44 -4.88 -11.36
C ILE A 61 -2.90 -6.30 -11.56
N LEU A 62 -3.41 -7.30 -10.83
CA LEU A 62 -3.03 -8.71 -11.05
C LEU A 62 -3.58 -9.25 -12.37
N GLY A 63 -4.78 -8.83 -12.77
CA GLY A 63 -5.39 -9.13 -14.06
C GLY A 63 -4.61 -8.58 -15.24
N ALA A 64 -3.96 -7.42 -15.08
CA ALA A 64 -3.03 -6.87 -16.06
C ALA A 64 -1.67 -7.58 -16.02
N THR A 65 -1.01 -7.61 -14.86
CA THR A 65 0.37 -8.08 -14.72
C THR A 65 0.54 -9.57 -15.05
N LYS A 66 -0.48 -10.42 -14.89
CA LYS A 66 -0.42 -11.86 -15.26
C LYS A 66 -0.01 -12.14 -16.71
N ARG A 67 -0.06 -11.13 -17.60
CA ARG A 67 0.37 -11.24 -19.01
C ARG A 67 1.90 -11.24 -19.19
N HIS A 68 2.69 -10.96 -18.16
CA HIS A 68 4.15 -10.80 -18.26
C HIS A 68 4.87 -11.97 -18.96
N GLU A 69 4.38 -13.20 -18.77
CA GLU A 69 4.99 -14.43 -19.28
C GLU A 69 4.68 -14.58 -20.76
N ASN A 70 3.40 -14.47 -21.12
CA ASN A 70 2.96 -14.44 -22.52
C ASN A 70 3.58 -13.27 -23.31
N GLU A 71 3.73 -12.08 -22.71
CA GLU A 71 4.38 -10.92 -23.36
C GLU A 71 5.88 -11.20 -23.62
N PHE A 72 6.57 -11.93 -22.73
CA PHE A 72 7.95 -12.39 -22.92
C PHE A 72 8.06 -13.49 -24.00
N GLU A 73 7.25 -14.55 -23.89
CA GLU A 73 7.28 -15.70 -24.81
C GLU A 73 7.01 -15.27 -26.27
N ASN A 74 6.05 -14.35 -26.44
CA ASN A 74 5.72 -13.78 -27.76
C ASN A 74 6.87 -12.98 -28.37
N GLU A 75 7.62 -12.22 -27.57
CA GLU A 75 8.74 -11.42 -28.08
C GLU A 75 9.96 -12.27 -28.43
N PHE A 76 10.30 -13.25 -27.59
CA PHE A 76 11.48 -14.09 -27.81
C PHE A 76 11.18 -15.37 -28.60
N HIS A 77 9.94 -15.56 -29.05
CA HIS A 77 9.47 -16.72 -29.82
C HIS A 77 9.92 -18.07 -29.24
N ASN A 78 9.91 -18.19 -27.91
CA ASN A 78 10.42 -19.34 -27.14
C ASN A 78 11.92 -19.70 -27.34
N GLN A 79 12.71 -18.83 -27.99
CA GLN A 79 14.15 -19.02 -28.17
C GLN A 79 14.94 -18.75 -26.88
N VAL A 80 14.44 -17.82 -26.06
CA VAL A 80 14.92 -17.57 -24.70
C VAL A 80 13.90 -18.18 -23.74
N LYS A 81 14.37 -18.98 -22.78
CA LYS A 81 13.52 -19.55 -21.74
C LYS A 81 13.15 -18.51 -20.69
N TYR A 82 11.92 -18.53 -20.20
CA TYR A 82 11.41 -17.55 -19.25
C TYR A 82 12.16 -17.57 -17.89
N GLU A 83 12.65 -18.73 -17.47
CA GLU A 83 13.48 -18.88 -16.27
C GLU A 83 14.82 -18.13 -16.37
N PHE A 84 15.31 -17.81 -17.58
CA PHE A 84 16.55 -17.06 -17.78
C PHE A 84 16.48 -15.62 -17.22
N LEU A 85 15.27 -15.11 -16.92
CA LEU A 85 15.07 -13.88 -16.17
C LEU A 85 15.61 -13.93 -14.72
N ASP A 86 15.86 -15.11 -14.15
CA ASP A 86 16.51 -15.26 -12.83
C ASP A 86 18.00 -14.81 -12.83
N GLU A 87 18.63 -14.71 -14.00
CA GLU A 87 19.98 -14.16 -14.14
C GLU A 87 20.01 -12.63 -14.12
N TYR A 88 18.89 -11.97 -14.46
CA TYR A 88 18.76 -10.51 -14.57
C TYR A 88 18.48 -9.83 -13.22
N LYS A 89 19.38 -10.01 -12.25
CA LYS A 89 19.24 -9.48 -10.90
C LYS A 89 19.24 -7.94 -10.88
N ILE A 90 18.16 -7.36 -10.39
CA ILE A 90 18.02 -5.93 -10.12
C ILE A 90 18.14 -5.73 -8.60
N SER A 91 19.20 -5.06 -8.16
CA SER A 91 19.53 -4.84 -6.74
C SER A 91 18.49 -3.99 -5.99
N SER A 92 17.80 -3.10 -6.71
CA SER A 92 16.84 -2.15 -6.17
C SER A 92 15.41 -2.70 -5.99
N LEU A 93 15.16 -3.97 -6.31
CA LEU A 93 13.84 -4.57 -6.17
C LEU A 93 13.41 -4.67 -4.69
N PRO A 94 12.16 -4.33 -4.35
CA PRO A 94 11.66 -4.42 -2.99
C PRO A 94 11.53 -5.88 -2.54
N GLU A 95 11.96 -6.16 -1.30
CA GLU A 95 11.72 -7.45 -0.66
C GLU A 95 10.22 -7.78 -0.60
N ARG A 96 9.88 -9.05 -0.73
CA ARG A 96 8.51 -9.55 -0.53
C ARG A 96 8.18 -9.61 0.98
N CYS A 97 6.90 -9.69 1.35
CA CYS A 97 6.53 -9.97 2.75
C CYS A 97 6.81 -11.44 3.12
N PRO A 98 7.57 -11.73 4.19
CA PRO A 98 7.67 -13.09 4.75
C PRO A 98 6.32 -13.64 5.24
N TYR A 99 6.19 -14.96 5.30
CA TYR A 99 4.98 -15.65 5.80
C TYR A 99 4.97 -15.91 7.32
N THR A 100 6.11 -15.68 7.98
CA THR A 100 6.40 -15.87 9.41
C THR A 100 7.20 -14.68 9.94
N ASN A 101 7.21 -14.48 11.27
CA ASN A 101 8.04 -13.49 11.98
C ASN A 101 7.97 -12.05 11.43
N PHE A 102 6.83 -11.64 10.87
CA PHE A 102 6.67 -10.34 10.21
C PHE A 102 5.23 -9.84 10.36
N THR A 103 5.03 -8.64 10.92
CA THR A 103 3.68 -8.19 11.33
C THR A 103 2.78 -7.83 10.14
N LYS A 104 1.48 -7.55 10.37
CA LYS A 104 0.61 -6.98 9.32
C LYS A 104 1.12 -5.60 8.93
N GLU A 105 1.43 -4.75 9.91
CA GLU A 105 1.89 -3.36 9.71
C GLU A 105 3.16 -3.31 8.83
N ASP A 106 4.16 -4.13 9.13
CA ASP A 106 5.42 -4.13 8.37
C ASP A 106 5.22 -4.64 6.93
N CYS A 107 4.27 -5.55 6.72
CA CYS A 107 3.89 -5.95 5.37
C CYS A 107 3.14 -4.84 4.62
N LEU A 108 2.22 -4.11 5.26
CA LEU A 108 1.55 -2.97 4.64
C LEU A 108 2.57 -1.89 4.23
N LYS A 109 3.49 -1.52 5.14
CA LYS A 109 4.59 -0.58 4.86
C LYS A 109 5.42 -1.01 3.65
N ARG A 110 5.89 -2.26 3.67
CA ARG A 110 6.70 -2.86 2.60
C ARG A 110 5.95 -2.92 1.27
N LEU A 111 4.63 -3.14 1.28
CA LEU A 111 3.79 -3.10 0.09
C LEU A 111 3.69 -1.68 -0.48
N VAL A 112 3.45 -0.64 0.33
CA VAL A 112 3.44 0.75 -0.15
C VAL A 112 4.79 1.13 -0.75
N GLN A 113 5.89 0.89 -0.02
CA GLN A 113 7.25 1.17 -0.47
C GLN A 113 7.59 0.45 -1.79
N GLY A 114 7.24 -0.83 -1.89
CA GLY A 114 7.51 -1.60 -3.10
C GLY A 114 6.67 -1.17 -4.29
N VAL A 115 5.39 -0.82 -4.11
CA VAL A 115 4.57 -0.25 -5.21
C VAL A 115 5.18 1.07 -5.69
N GLN A 116 5.62 1.96 -4.79
CA GLN A 116 6.32 3.20 -5.16
C GLN A 116 7.60 2.92 -5.97
N ILE A 117 8.44 1.98 -5.52
CA ILE A 117 9.65 1.58 -6.26
C ILE A 117 9.28 1.05 -7.64
N TYR A 118 8.31 0.13 -7.76
CA TYR A 118 7.90 -0.40 -9.06
C TYR A 118 7.32 0.67 -9.99
N THR A 119 6.58 1.67 -9.49
CA THR A 119 6.12 2.80 -10.34
C THR A 119 7.25 3.62 -10.93
N VAL A 120 8.43 3.63 -10.30
CA VAL A 120 9.65 4.21 -10.89
C VAL A 120 10.27 3.23 -11.88
N LEU A 121 10.53 1.99 -11.48
CA LEU A 121 11.17 0.97 -12.34
C LEU A 121 10.39 0.72 -13.64
N LEU A 122 9.06 0.85 -13.62
CA LEU A 122 8.22 0.75 -14.82
C LEU A 122 8.54 1.81 -15.88
N ARG A 123 9.19 2.94 -15.56
CA ARG A 123 9.64 3.92 -16.57
C ARG A 123 10.70 3.33 -17.51
N HIS A 124 11.50 2.35 -17.05
CA HIS A 124 12.40 1.58 -17.90
C HIS A 124 11.63 0.66 -18.85
N VAL A 125 10.51 0.08 -18.38
CA VAL A 125 9.62 -0.72 -19.21
C VAL A 125 8.89 0.16 -20.24
N GLU A 126 8.37 1.33 -19.85
CA GLU A 126 7.75 2.31 -20.75
C GLU A 126 8.74 2.81 -21.83
N LYS A 127 10.04 2.89 -21.52
CA LYS A 127 11.10 3.28 -22.48
C LYS A 127 11.33 2.24 -23.58
N GLU A 128 11.34 0.95 -23.24
CA GLU A 128 11.49 -0.13 -24.24
C GLU A 128 10.14 -0.53 -24.88
N TYR A 129 9.01 -0.32 -24.19
CA TYR A 129 7.66 -0.69 -24.61
C TYR A 129 6.63 0.43 -24.32
N PRO A 130 6.60 1.54 -25.11
CA PRO A 130 5.75 2.70 -24.85
C PRO A 130 4.24 2.40 -24.78
N ASN A 131 3.79 1.35 -25.46
CA ASN A 131 2.38 0.92 -25.52
C ASN A 131 2.07 -0.25 -24.56
N SER A 132 2.90 -0.49 -23.54
CA SER A 132 2.69 -1.59 -22.59
C SER A 132 1.38 -1.42 -21.81
N LEU A 133 0.42 -2.31 -22.09
CA LEU A 133 -0.86 -2.36 -21.37
C LEU A 133 -0.69 -2.72 -19.89
N ILE A 134 0.41 -3.42 -19.52
CA ILE A 134 0.72 -3.67 -18.10
C ILE A 134 1.13 -2.35 -17.42
N CYS A 135 1.98 -1.54 -18.06
CA CYS A 135 2.40 -0.25 -17.52
C CYS A 135 1.21 0.70 -17.34
N ALA A 136 0.34 0.83 -18.34
CA ALA A 136 -0.85 1.69 -18.28
C ALA A 136 -1.79 1.33 -17.11
N GLU A 137 -2.07 0.04 -16.92
CA GLU A 137 -2.94 -0.46 -15.85
C GLU A 137 -2.32 -0.31 -14.45
N VAL A 138 -1.04 -0.65 -14.29
CA VAL A 138 -0.34 -0.48 -13.00
C VAL A 138 -0.27 1.00 -12.64
N LYS A 139 0.08 1.88 -13.59
CA LYS A 139 0.20 3.32 -13.38
C LYS A 139 -1.13 3.92 -12.91
N SER A 140 -2.22 3.62 -13.61
CA SER A 140 -3.58 4.11 -13.31
C SER A 140 -4.11 3.64 -11.95
N ASN A 141 -3.73 2.44 -11.51
CA ASN A 141 -4.26 1.85 -10.27
C ASN A 141 -3.27 1.88 -9.07
N SER A 142 -2.00 2.21 -9.28
CA SER A 142 -0.96 2.23 -8.24
C SER A 142 -1.30 3.14 -7.06
N GLY A 143 -1.72 4.38 -7.33
CA GLY A 143 -2.15 5.33 -6.31
C GLY A 143 -3.39 4.85 -5.53
N ARG A 144 -4.36 4.24 -6.23
CA ARG A 144 -5.53 3.61 -5.59
C ARG A 144 -5.09 2.49 -4.64
N LEU A 145 -4.21 1.59 -5.09
CA LEU A 145 -3.68 0.50 -4.28
C LEU A 145 -2.92 1.02 -3.06
N ILE A 146 -2.05 2.02 -3.23
CA ILE A 146 -1.33 2.67 -2.12
C ILE A 146 -2.31 3.24 -1.10
N ASN A 147 -3.35 3.95 -1.53
CA ASN A 147 -4.33 4.56 -0.62
C ASN A 147 -5.11 3.49 0.17
N VAL A 148 -5.62 2.44 -0.50
CA VAL A 148 -6.34 1.35 0.18
C VAL A 148 -5.43 0.60 1.16
N ILE A 149 -4.13 0.41 0.85
CA ILE A 149 -3.16 -0.14 1.80
C ILE A 149 -2.95 0.81 2.99
N LYS A 150 -2.74 2.12 2.73
CA LYS A 150 -2.52 3.14 3.77
C LYS A 150 -3.71 3.26 4.74
N HIS A 151 -4.94 3.15 4.27
CA HIS A 151 -6.14 3.11 5.12
C HIS A 151 -6.17 1.93 6.11
N LYS A 152 -5.33 0.89 5.92
CA LYS A 152 -5.21 -0.25 6.84
C LYS A 152 -3.97 -0.20 7.72
N MET A 153 -3.10 0.79 7.53
CA MET A 153 -1.90 1.01 8.34
C MET A 153 -2.26 1.74 9.63
N LYS A 154 -1.60 1.38 10.73
CA LYS A 154 -1.69 2.16 11.97
C LYS A 154 -1.00 3.52 11.84
N ASN A 155 0.08 3.59 11.05
CA ASN A 155 0.88 4.80 10.89
C ASN A 155 1.18 5.06 9.39
N PRO A 156 0.19 5.53 8.59
CA PRO A 156 0.36 5.74 7.14
C PRO A 156 1.46 6.74 6.76
N GLU A 157 1.78 7.69 7.65
CA GLU A 157 2.84 8.70 7.46
C GLU A 157 4.26 8.16 7.63
N GLN A 158 4.44 6.95 8.18
CA GLN A 158 5.76 6.30 8.25
C GLN A 158 6.28 5.84 6.88
N VAL A 159 5.48 5.94 5.81
CA VAL A 159 5.91 5.70 4.43
C VAL A 159 5.67 6.95 3.59
N THR A 160 6.75 7.72 3.39
CA THR A 160 6.80 8.89 2.52
C THR A 160 6.85 8.49 1.04
N ALA A 161 6.68 9.44 0.13
CA ALA A 161 7.01 9.25 -1.28
C ALA A 161 8.53 9.14 -1.48
N LEU A 162 8.94 8.59 -2.62
CA LEU A 162 10.33 8.65 -3.08
C LEU A 162 10.68 10.08 -3.49
N THR A 163 11.88 10.53 -3.13
CA THR A 163 12.46 11.80 -3.60
C THR A 163 12.96 11.66 -5.04
N SER A 164 12.99 12.76 -5.80
CA SER A 164 13.48 12.76 -7.19
C SER A 164 14.90 12.18 -7.32
N SER A 165 15.78 12.40 -6.34
CA SER A 165 17.11 11.79 -6.27
C SER A 165 17.08 10.27 -6.12
N GLN A 166 16.15 9.73 -5.32
CA GLN A 166 15.95 8.28 -5.21
C GLN A 166 15.40 7.71 -6.51
N GLU A 167 14.43 8.39 -7.15
CA GLU A 167 13.89 7.93 -8.44
C GLU A 167 14.97 7.87 -9.53
N VAL A 168 15.83 8.89 -9.62
CA VAL A 168 16.94 8.93 -10.58
C VAL A 168 17.94 7.81 -10.32
N GLN A 169 18.28 7.53 -9.05
CA GLN A 169 19.20 6.43 -8.73
C GLN A 169 18.62 5.06 -9.11
N LEU A 170 17.32 4.82 -8.82
CA LEU A 170 16.63 3.57 -9.19
C LEU A 170 16.68 3.28 -10.69
N LEU A 171 16.62 4.32 -11.53
CA LEU A 171 16.65 4.18 -13.00
C LEU A 171 18.09 4.04 -13.52
N LYS A 172 19.05 4.76 -12.93
CA LYS A 172 20.46 4.69 -13.32
C LYS A 172 21.04 3.27 -13.14
N ASP A 173 20.58 2.54 -12.14
CA ASP A 173 20.98 1.14 -11.89
C ASP A 173 20.46 0.16 -12.96
N LEU A 174 19.58 0.60 -13.89
CA LEU A 174 19.04 -0.20 -15.01
C LEU A 174 19.67 0.14 -16.37
N ASP A 175 20.48 1.20 -16.46
CA ASP A 175 21.03 1.66 -17.74
C ASP A 175 22.01 0.63 -18.31
N ASN A 176 21.73 0.16 -19.53
CA ASN A 176 22.56 -0.80 -20.24
C ASN A 176 22.62 -0.44 -21.74
N PRO A 177 23.81 -0.36 -22.37
CA PRO A 177 23.91 -0.04 -23.80
C PRO A 177 23.30 -1.13 -24.70
N ASN A 178 23.27 -2.39 -24.26
CA ASN A 178 22.77 -3.52 -25.03
C ASN A 178 21.23 -3.62 -24.93
N THR A 179 20.56 -3.51 -26.08
CA THR A 179 19.09 -3.60 -26.20
C THR A 179 18.52 -4.93 -25.69
N PHE A 180 19.21 -6.06 -25.91
CA PHE A 180 18.76 -7.35 -25.39
C PHE A 180 18.73 -7.34 -23.85
N HIS A 181 19.80 -6.87 -23.21
CA HIS A 181 19.85 -6.77 -21.75
C HIS A 181 18.82 -5.77 -21.19
N ARG A 182 18.56 -4.65 -21.86
CA ARG A 182 17.49 -3.72 -21.44
C ARG A 182 16.10 -4.36 -21.48
N LYS A 183 15.78 -5.09 -22.55
CA LYS A 183 14.52 -5.82 -22.72
C LYS A 183 14.35 -6.93 -21.68
N MET A 184 15.38 -7.74 -21.46
CA MET A 184 15.39 -8.77 -20.42
C MET A 184 15.22 -8.17 -19.02
N THR A 185 15.84 -7.02 -18.75
CA THR A 185 15.65 -6.26 -17.50
C THR A 185 14.21 -5.78 -17.35
N ALA A 186 13.60 -5.25 -18.42
CA ALA A 186 12.21 -4.80 -18.44
C ALA A 186 11.22 -5.95 -18.17
N HIS A 187 11.41 -7.11 -18.81
CA HIS A 187 10.60 -8.31 -18.54
C HIS A 187 10.79 -8.84 -17.12
N ASN A 188 12.00 -8.79 -16.55
CA ASN A 188 12.18 -9.16 -15.15
C ASN A 188 11.48 -8.17 -14.21
N ILE A 189 11.46 -6.86 -14.49
CA ILE A 189 10.67 -5.89 -13.71
C ILE A 189 9.18 -6.29 -13.69
N LEU A 190 8.61 -6.65 -14.85
CA LEU A 190 7.21 -7.08 -14.95
C LEU A 190 6.94 -8.39 -14.17
N ARG A 191 7.80 -9.39 -14.31
CA ARG A 191 7.77 -10.66 -13.56
C ARG A 191 7.83 -10.45 -12.05
N GLN A 192 8.79 -9.63 -11.58
CA GLN A 192 9.00 -9.41 -10.15
C GLN A 192 7.88 -8.56 -9.54
N LEU A 193 7.35 -7.58 -10.27
CA LEU A 193 6.14 -6.82 -9.90
C LEU A 193 4.95 -7.75 -9.68
N HIS A 194 4.66 -8.65 -10.63
CA HIS A 194 3.55 -9.58 -10.50
C HIS A 194 3.68 -10.47 -9.26
N TYR A 195 4.84 -11.11 -9.06
CA TYR A 195 5.05 -11.94 -7.87
C TYR A 195 5.08 -11.14 -6.58
N PHE A 196 5.58 -9.91 -6.57
CA PHE A 196 5.52 -9.02 -5.41
C PHE A 196 4.07 -8.76 -4.99
N LEU A 197 3.23 -8.33 -5.93
CA LEU A 197 1.81 -8.07 -5.69
C LEU A 197 1.05 -9.34 -5.30
N LEU A 198 1.24 -10.44 -6.03
CA LEU A 198 0.53 -11.71 -5.82
C LEU A 198 0.86 -12.32 -4.45
N LYS A 199 2.15 -12.37 -4.10
CA LYS A 199 2.59 -12.88 -2.79
C LYS A 199 2.20 -11.89 -1.68
N GLY A 200 2.20 -10.58 -1.96
CA GLY A 200 1.66 -9.52 -1.11
C GLY A 200 0.19 -9.72 -0.73
N LYS A 201 -0.73 -9.80 -1.72
CA LYS A 201 -2.16 -10.07 -1.52
C LYS A 201 -2.38 -11.32 -0.66
N ARG A 202 -1.66 -12.42 -0.98
CA ARG A 202 -1.71 -13.69 -0.21
C ARG A 202 -1.18 -13.53 1.23
N ALA A 203 -0.10 -12.78 1.42
CA ALA A 203 0.50 -12.53 2.73
C ALA A 203 -0.40 -11.68 3.64
N ILE A 204 -1.15 -10.73 3.06
CA ILE A 204 -2.21 -9.97 3.76
C ILE A 204 -3.40 -10.88 4.08
N ALA A 205 -3.95 -11.60 3.09
CA ALA A 205 -5.10 -12.49 3.28
C ALA A 205 -4.88 -13.53 4.40
N LYS A 206 -3.67 -14.11 4.48
CA LYS A 206 -3.30 -15.02 5.58
C LYS A 206 -3.42 -14.35 6.96
N ARG A 207 -2.88 -13.12 7.10
CA ARG A 207 -2.89 -12.36 8.36
C ARG A 207 -4.28 -11.87 8.75
N GLU A 208 -5.14 -11.60 7.79
CA GLU A 208 -6.55 -11.24 8.00
C GLU A 208 -7.35 -12.44 8.52
N ARG A 209 -7.17 -13.62 7.91
CA ARG A 209 -7.80 -14.88 8.37
C ARG A 209 -7.38 -15.28 9.78
N SER A 210 -6.08 -15.19 10.11
CA SER A 210 -5.60 -15.51 11.46
C SER A 210 -6.25 -14.66 12.56
N ARG A 211 -6.51 -13.37 12.29
CA ARG A 211 -7.24 -12.49 13.23
C ARG A 211 -8.71 -12.88 13.37
N GLY A 212 -9.36 -13.26 12.27
CA GLY A 212 -10.74 -13.73 12.29
C GLY A 212 -10.93 -15.00 13.14
N SER A 213 -9.96 -15.92 13.14
CA SER A 213 -9.98 -17.11 14.03
C SER A 213 -9.92 -16.70 15.50
N THR A 214 -8.91 -15.89 15.86
CA THR A 214 -8.72 -15.47 17.27
C THR A 214 -9.87 -14.62 17.81
N ALA A 215 -10.56 -13.85 16.96
CA ALA A 215 -11.74 -13.09 17.37
C ALA A 215 -12.94 -14.01 17.67
N LYS A 216 -13.18 -15.04 16.84
CA LYS A 216 -14.25 -16.02 17.06
C LYS A 216 -14.01 -16.88 18.30
N GLU A 217 -12.75 -17.27 18.54
CA GLU A 217 -12.36 -18.00 19.75
C GLU A 217 -12.55 -17.15 21.03
N GLY A 218 -12.26 -15.85 20.98
CA GLY A 218 -12.50 -14.93 22.10
C GLY A 218 -13.97 -14.71 22.43
N LEU A 219 -14.82 -14.57 21.41
CA LEU A 219 -16.29 -14.44 21.59
C LEU A 219 -16.93 -15.70 22.16
N GLY A 220 -16.43 -16.90 21.81
CA GLY A 220 -16.92 -18.17 22.36
C GLY A 220 -16.68 -18.37 23.87
N ILE A 221 -15.82 -17.56 24.50
CA ILE A 221 -15.54 -17.63 25.95
C ILE A 221 -16.53 -16.77 26.75
N PHE A 222 -17.10 -15.72 26.17
CA PHE A 222 -18.05 -14.82 26.84
C PHE A 222 -19.51 -15.31 26.85
N GLN A 223 -19.76 -16.53 26.38
CA GLN A 223 -21.11 -17.10 26.27
C GLN A 223 -21.37 -18.27 27.25
N ILE A 224 -20.51 -18.44 28.27
CA ILE A 224 -20.59 -19.50 29.30
C ILE A 224 -20.31 -18.94 30.72
N LEU A 225 -20.78 -17.72 31.00
CA LEU A 225 -20.83 -17.09 32.33
C LEU A 225 -22.16 -16.35 32.51
#